data_AF-A0A7T0KP18-F1
#
_entry.id   AF-A0A7T0KP18-F1
#
_cell.length_a   1.000
_cell.length_b   1.000
_cell.length_c   1.000
_cell.angle_alpha   90.00
_cell.angle_beta   90.00
_cell.angle_gamma   90.00
#
_symmetry.space_group_name_H-M   'P 1'
#
loop_
_entity.id
_entity.type
_entity.pdbx_description
1 polymer ?
#
loop_
_entity_poly.entity_id
_entity_poly.type
_entity_poly.pdbx_seq_one_letter_code
_entity_poly.pdbx_strand_id
1 'polypeptide(L)'
;MRDLFLDTASFWIIGINPGVLSERVDAPFSHRGNRFWPALFEAGMTPYLVDASGGLSPEDEQMLRESGFGFTNIVPRMTARAAELSQREYLDGAERLFNLAEEHRPRALMFAGIGAYRTAFRRPKAAKGRQPELIAGAEVWVVGNPSGLNAHETVSTLAESYKQAWTSGRPH
;
A
#
# COMPACT_ATOMS: atom_id res chain seq x y z
N MET A 1 1.42 3.92 -12.45
CA MET A 1 2.60 4.29 -11.68
C MET A 1 3.44 3.04 -11.63
N ARG A 2 4.74 3.18 -11.75
CA ARG A 2 5.64 2.04 -11.61
C ARG A 2 5.71 1.59 -10.15
N ASP A 3 6.28 0.41 -9.94
CA ASP A 3 6.70 0.00 -8.61
C ASP A 3 7.87 0.87 -8.15
N LEU A 4 7.90 1.21 -6.86
CA LEU A 4 8.94 2.04 -6.27
C LEU A 4 9.66 1.27 -5.18
N PHE A 5 10.99 1.23 -5.27
CA PHE A 5 11.93 0.85 -4.21
C PHE A 5 11.82 -0.60 -3.70
N LEU A 6 11.12 -1.48 -4.43
CA LEU A 6 10.90 -2.87 -4.03
C LEU A 6 12.19 -3.66 -3.82
N ASP A 7 13.25 -3.29 -4.54
CA ASP A 7 14.58 -3.87 -4.50
C ASP A 7 15.30 -3.69 -3.15
N THR A 8 15.00 -2.60 -2.44
CA THR A 8 15.65 -2.25 -1.17
C THR A 8 14.71 -2.25 0.02
N ALA A 9 13.39 -2.25 -0.22
CA ALA A 9 12.39 -2.03 0.82
C ALA A 9 12.08 -3.29 1.65
N SER A 10 12.10 -3.15 2.97
CA SER A 10 11.64 -4.19 3.89
C SER A 10 10.13 -4.15 4.15
N PHE A 11 9.46 -3.04 3.87
CA PHE A 11 8.03 -2.87 4.14
C PHE A 11 7.31 -2.33 2.91
N TRP A 12 6.43 -3.14 2.36
CA TRP A 12 5.71 -2.77 1.14
C TRP A 12 4.33 -2.25 1.45
N ILE A 13 4.00 -1.13 0.82
CA ILE A 13 2.68 -0.51 0.86
C ILE A 13 2.01 -0.79 -0.48
N ILE A 14 0.90 -1.52 -0.41
CA ILE A 14 0.26 -2.10 -1.59
C ILE A 14 -1.12 -1.47 -1.76
N GLY A 15 -1.23 -0.63 -2.79
CA GLY A 15 -2.50 -0.08 -3.24
C GLY A 15 -3.33 -1.11 -4.03
N ILE A 16 -4.57 -0.74 -4.36
CA ILE A 16 -5.43 -1.58 -5.21
C ILE A 16 -4.93 -1.50 -6.65
N ASN A 17 -4.93 -0.30 -7.21
CA ASN A 17 -4.49 0.03 -8.55
C ASN A 17 -4.20 1.54 -8.63
N PRO A 18 -3.37 2.00 -9.58
CA PRO A 18 -3.11 3.41 -9.72
C PRO A 18 -4.37 4.16 -10.16
N GLY A 19 -4.68 5.25 -9.44
CA GLY A 19 -5.66 6.23 -9.90
C GLY A 19 -5.05 7.14 -10.98
N VAL A 20 -5.91 7.85 -11.72
CA VAL A 20 -5.50 8.72 -12.84
C VAL A 20 -4.37 9.70 -12.47
N LEU A 21 -4.46 10.34 -11.30
CA LEU A 21 -3.42 11.30 -10.88
C LEU A 21 -2.12 10.60 -10.51
N SER A 22 -2.17 9.52 -9.74
CA SER A 22 -0.98 8.72 -9.38
C SER A 22 -0.25 8.19 -10.60
N GLU A 23 -0.98 7.81 -11.65
CA GLU A 23 -0.39 7.45 -12.94
C GLU A 23 0.35 8.63 -13.58
N ARG A 24 -0.30 9.81 -13.60
CA ARG A 24 0.20 11.00 -14.28
C ARG A 24 1.47 11.56 -13.63
N VAL A 25 1.53 11.59 -12.31
CA VAL A 25 2.66 12.17 -11.55
C VAL A 25 3.65 11.12 -11.03
N ASP A 26 3.43 9.85 -11.40
CA ASP A 26 4.21 8.68 -10.97
C ASP A 26 4.46 8.62 -9.45
N ALA A 27 3.44 8.94 -8.65
CA ALA A 27 3.53 8.92 -7.20
C ALA A 27 2.34 8.19 -6.53
N PRO A 28 2.58 7.48 -5.41
CA PRO A 28 1.53 6.72 -4.75
C PRO A 28 0.54 7.65 -4.07
N PHE A 29 -0.74 7.29 -4.15
CA PHE A 29 -1.82 7.95 -3.40
C PHE A 29 -1.90 9.49 -3.58
N SER A 30 -1.52 10.02 -4.75
CA SER A 30 -1.34 11.46 -5.03
C SER A 30 -2.60 12.32 -5.01
N HIS A 31 -3.79 11.72 -5.00
CA HIS A 31 -5.03 12.50 -5.01
C HIS A 31 -5.19 13.27 -3.70
N ARG A 32 -5.44 14.59 -3.74
CA ARG A 32 -5.54 15.45 -2.54
C ARG A 32 -6.55 14.97 -1.49
N GLY A 33 -7.64 14.35 -1.93
CA GLY A 33 -8.64 13.74 -1.04
C GLY A 33 -8.26 12.36 -0.47
N ASN A 34 -7.11 11.80 -0.84
CA ASN A 34 -6.61 10.54 -0.33
C ASN A 34 -5.93 10.78 1.03
N ARG A 35 -6.31 10.00 2.04
CA ARG A 35 -5.87 10.15 3.42
C ARG A 35 -4.57 9.43 3.73
N PHE A 36 -3.95 8.77 2.74
CA PHE A 36 -2.75 7.96 2.93
C PHE A 36 -1.59 8.75 3.52
N TRP A 37 -1.16 9.84 2.87
CA TRP A 37 -0.01 10.63 3.33
C TRP A 37 -0.26 11.32 4.68
N PRO A 38 -1.44 11.93 4.94
CA PRO A 38 -1.80 12.39 6.28
C PRO A 38 -1.73 11.29 7.34
N ALA A 39 -2.23 10.09 7.05
CA ALA A 39 -2.25 8.98 7.99
C ALA A 39 -0.84 8.41 8.24
N LEU A 40 0.00 8.37 7.20
CA LEU A 40 1.40 7.94 7.30
C LEU A 40 2.20 8.90 8.21
N PHE A 41 1.96 10.21 8.07
CA PHE A 41 2.56 11.22 8.93
C PHE A 41 2.02 11.15 10.37
N GLU A 42 0.70 11.07 10.56
CA GLU A 42 0.09 10.94 11.90
C GLU A 42 0.52 9.64 12.62
N ALA A 43 0.79 8.57 11.87
CA ALA A 43 1.36 7.33 12.40
C ALA A 43 2.83 7.48 12.88
N GLY A 44 3.49 8.60 12.56
CA GLY A 44 4.90 8.84 12.82
C GLY A 44 5.83 8.01 11.91
N MET A 45 5.34 7.58 10.75
CA MET A 45 6.12 6.77 9.80
C MET A 45 6.97 7.64 8.88
N THR A 46 6.63 8.92 8.73
CA THR A 46 7.44 9.94 8.07
C THR A 46 7.66 11.13 9.03
N PRO A 47 8.79 11.84 8.94
CA PRO A 47 9.09 12.97 9.84
C PRO A 47 8.27 14.23 9.52
N TYR A 48 7.68 14.31 8.32
CA TYR A 48 6.83 15.39 7.86
C TYR A 48 5.74 14.85 6.90
N LEU A 49 4.75 15.69 6.59
CA LEU A 49 3.71 15.37 5.61
C LEU A 49 4.26 15.47 4.18
N VAL A 50 4.32 14.34 3.48
CA VAL A 50 4.71 14.27 2.06
C VAL A 50 3.59 14.81 1.18
N ASP A 51 3.91 15.74 0.27
CA ASP A 51 3.00 16.21 -0.77
C ASP A 51 3.30 15.51 -2.10
N ALA A 52 2.63 14.38 -2.32
CA ALA A 52 2.75 13.61 -3.56
C ALA A 52 1.86 14.14 -4.72
N SER A 53 1.18 15.29 -4.57
CA SER A 53 0.19 15.74 -5.55
C SER A 53 0.79 16.17 -6.89
N GLY A 54 2.07 16.57 -6.89
CA GLY A 54 2.87 16.86 -8.07
C GLY A 54 3.92 15.80 -8.43
N GLY A 55 3.93 14.67 -7.72
CA GLY A 55 5.02 13.68 -7.75
C GLY A 55 5.77 13.66 -6.41
N LEU A 56 6.71 12.74 -6.23
CA LEU A 56 7.62 12.75 -5.07
C LEU A 56 8.81 13.67 -5.36
N SER A 57 9.21 14.49 -4.39
CA SER A 57 10.48 15.22 -4.48
C SER A 57 11.67 14.25 -4.32
N PRO A 58 12.88 14.59 -4.80
CA PRO A 58 14.08 13.79 -4.55
C PRO A 58 14.31 13.51 -3.06
N GLU A 59 14.05 14.50 -2.20
CA GLU A 59 14.15 14.39 -0.75
C GLU A 59 13.12 13.39 -0.18
N ASP A 60 11.89 13.39 -0.70
CA ASP A 60 10.87 12.41 -0.32
C ASP A 60 11.24 11.01 -0.76
N GLU A 61 11.71 10.84 -2.01
CA GLU A 61 12.16 9.54 -2.51
C GLU A 61 13.31 8.96 -1.67
N GLN A 62 14.30 9.80 -1.33
CA GLN A 62 15.42 9.41 -0.49
C GLN A 62 14.93 9.01 0.91
N MET A 63 14.12 9.86 1.56
CA MET A 63 13.59 9.59 2.89
C MET A 63 12.77 8.29 2.93
N LEU A 64 11.92 8.05 1.94
CA LEU A 64 11.09 6.85 1.87
C LEU A 64 11.94 5.59 1.65
N ARG A 65 12.95 5.67 0.79
CA ARG A 65 13.89 4.56 0.54
C ARG A 65 14.72 4.24 1.78
N GLU A 66 15.30 5.24 2.44
CA GLU A 66 16.09 5.07 3.68
C GLU A 66 15.23 4.54 4.83
N SER A 67 13.95 4.89 4.85
CA SER A 67 12.97 4.34 5.78
C SER A 67 12.54 2.90 5.45
N GLY A 68 12.98 2.34 4.31
CA GLY A 68 12.67 0.97 3.90
C GLY A 68 11.27 0.76 3.33
N PHE A 69 10.62 1.84 2.84
CA PHE A 69 9.31 1.76 2.20
C PHE A 69 9.42 1.40 0.72
N GLY A 70 8.58 0.45 0.29
CA GLY A 70 8.36 0.11 -1.11
C GLY A 70 6.89 0.32 -1.47
N PHE A 71 6.60 0.69 -2.71
CA PHE A 71 5.24 0.94 -3.17
C PHE A 71 4.92 0.13 -4.41
N THR A 72 3.76 -0.52 -4.39
CA THR A 72 3.22 -1.24 -5.54
C THR A 72 1.69 -1.25 -5.48
N ASN A 73 1.06 -1.90 -6.47
CA ASN A 73 -0.36 -2.12 -6.52
C ASN A 73 -0.65 -3.60 -6.78
N ILE A 74 -1.80 -4.09 -6.30
CA ILE A 74 -2.29 -5.43 -6.67
C ILE A 74 -2.47 -5.50 -8.17
N VAL A 75 -3.23 -4.56 -8.74
CA VAL A 75 -3.47 -4.48 -10.18
C VAL A 75 -2.66 -3.32 -10.77
N PRO A 76 -1.69 -3.58 -11.67
CA PRO A 76 -0.87 -2.52 -12.26
C PRO A 76 -1.66 -1.58 -13.18
N ARG A 77 -2.79 -2.02 -13.73
CA ARG A 77 -3.60 -1.24 -14.68
C ARG A 77 -4.24 -0.04 -14.00
N MET A 78 -4.03 1.13 -14.60
CA MET A 78 -4.74 2.35 -14.23
C MET A 78 -6.23 2.26 -14.58
N THR A 79 -7.08 2.65 -13.64
CA THR A 79 -8.52 2.88 -13.87
C THR A 79 -8.99 4.10 -13.10
N ALA A 80 -10.09 4.72 -13.55
CA ALA A 80 -10.70 5.82 -12.81
C ALA A 80 -11.35 5.34 -11.51
N ARG A 81 -11.87 4.10 -11.49
CA ARG A 81 -12.44 3.47 -10.30
C ARG A 81 -11.99 2.01 -10.18
N ALA A 82 -11.70 1.59 -8.95
CA ALA A 82 -11.38 0.19 -8.64
C ALA A 82 -12.52 -0.79 -8.97
N ALA A 83 -13.77 -0.31 -9.07
CA ALA A 83 -14.93 -1.11 -9.48
C ALA A 83 -14.88 -1.58 -10.95
N GLU A 84 -13.97 -1.00 -11.76
CA GLU A 84 -13.76 -1.37 -13.16
C GLU A 84 -12.77 -2.53 -13.32
N LEU A 85 -12.25 -3.07 -12.20
CA LEU A 85 -11.32 -4.19 -12.20
C LEU A 85 -12.07 -5.52 -12.13
N SER A 86 -11.72 -6.43 -13.03
CA SER A 86 -12.25 -7.79 -13.04
C SER A 86 -11.63 -8.64 -11.92
N GLN A 87 -12.34 -9.68 -11.50
CA GLN A 87 -11.78 -10.65 -10.55
C GLN A 87 -10.49 -11.29 -11.07
N ARG A 88 -10.39 -11.51 -12.39
CA ARG A 88 -9.20 -12.10 -13.02
C ARG A 88 -7.96 -11.23 -12.78
N GLU A 89 -8.08 -9.92 -12.95
CA GLU A 89 -6.97 -8.99 -12.73
C GLU A 89 -6.47 -9.00 -11.28
N TYR A 90 -7.37 -9.14 -10.31
CA TYR A 90 -6.98 -9.30 -8.91
C TYR A 90 -6.20 -10.59 -8.66
N LEU A 91 -6.60 -11.69 -9.29
CA LEU A 91 -5.92 -12.99 -9.15
C LEU A 91 -4.54 -12.96 -9.79
N ASP A 92 -4.43 -12.43 -11.02
CA ASP A 92 -3.14 -12.27 -11.71
C ASP A 92 -2.23 -11.30 -10.93
N GLY A 93 -2.82 -10.26 -10.33
CA GLY A 93 -2.13 -9.33 -9.44
C GLY A 93 -1.58 -9.98 -8.17
N ALA A 94 -2.33 -10.90 -7.55
CA ALA A 94 -1.86 -11.66 -6.40
C ALA A 94 -0.68 -12.57 -6.74
N GLU A 95 -0.73 -13.26 -7.88
CA GLU A 95 0.38 -14.09 -8.36
C GLU A 95 1.63 -13.24 -8.64
N ARG A 96 1.47 -12.09 -9.30
CA ARG A 96 2.56 -11.13 -9.50
C ARG A 96 3.18 -10.69 -8.17
N LEU A 97 2.36 -10.29 -7.20
CA LEU A 97 2.85 -9.84 -5.89
C LEU A 97 3.59 -10.94 -5.14
N PHE A 98 3.12 -12.19 -5.24
CA PHE A 98 3.81 -13.34 -4.65
C PHE A 98 5.20 -13.51 -5.27
N ASN A 99 5.31 -13.46 -6.60
CA ASN A 99 6.59 -13.61 -7.30
C ASN A 99 7.57 -12.48 -6.94
N LEU A 100 7.10 -11.23 -6.92
CA LEU A 100 7.91 -10.08 -6.50
C LEU A 100 8.38 -10.24 -5.04
N ALA A 101 7.51 -10.68 -4.14
CA ALA A 101 7.86 -10.86 -2.74
C ALA A 101 8.83 -12.05 -2.53
N GLU A 102 8.73 -13.12 -3.33
CA GLU A 102 9.70 -14.22 -3.31
C GLU A 102 11.09 -13.77 -3.77
N GLU A 103 11.16 -12.87 -4.75
CA GLU A 103 12.42 -12.30 -5.27
C GLU A 103 13.06 -11.32 -4.28
N HIS A 104 12.28 -10.34 -3.80
CA HIS A 104 12.80 -9.22 -3.01
C HIS A 104 12.78 -9.46 -1.49
N ARG A 105 12.08 -10.51 -1.01
CA ARG A 105 12.02 -10.92 0.39
C ARG A 105 11.71 -9.76 1.36
N PRO A 106 10.64 -8.96 1.13
CA PRO A 106 10.22 -7.97 2.11
C PRO A 106 9.83 -8.66 3.42
N ARG A 107 9.91 -7.92 4.53
CA ARG A 107 9.51 -8.43 5.85
C ARG A 107 8.01 -8.34 6.06
N ALA A 108 7.37 -7.30 5.54
CA ALA A 108 5.95 -7.09 5.69
C ALA A 108 5.31 -6.45 4.46
N LEU A 109 4.06 -6.82 4.22
CA LEU A 109 3.20 -6.33 3.15
C LEU A 109 1.95 -5.71 3.77
N MET A 110 1.71 -4.42 3.54
CA MET A 110 0.53 -3.70 4.00
C MET A 110 -0.41 -3.39 2.83
N PHE A 111 -1.54 -4.09 2.77
CA PHE A 111 -2.57 -3.91 1.75
C PHE A 111 -3.58 -2.83 2.15
N ALA A 112 -3.60 -1.73 1.40
CA ALA A 112 -4.48 -0.58 1.60
C ALA A 112 -5.88 -0.79 0.98
N GLY A 113 -6.64 -1.75 1.51
CA GLY A 113 -8.01 -2.01 1.09
C GLY A 113 -8.43 -3.46 1.23
N ILE A 114 -9.23 -3.75 2.26
CA ILE A 114 -9.71 -5.10 2.58
C ILE A 114 -10.45 -5.80 1.44
N GLY A 115 -11.35 -5.11 0.71
CA GLY A 115 -12.13 -5.72 -0.37
C GLY A 115 -11.24 -6.26 -1.51
N ALA A 116 -10.21 -5.49 -1.89
CA ALA A 116 -9.25 -5.88 -2.91
C ALA A 116 -8.41 -7.08 -2.46
N TYR A 117 -7.91 -7.05 -1.21
CA TYR A 117 -7.19 -8.18 -0.63
C TYR A 117 -8.02 -9.47 -0.61
N ARG A 118 -9.28 -9.39 -0.14
CA ARG A 118 -10.20 -10.54 -0.11
C ARG A 118 -10.38 -11.17 -1.49
N THR A 119 -10.52 -10.35 -2.52
CA THR A 119 -10.68 -10.81 -3.90
C THR A 119 -9.39 -11.43 -4.44
N ALA A 120 -8.27 -10.72 -4.31
CA ALA A 120 -6.97 -11.11 -4.84
C ALA A 120 -6.46 -12.44 -4.24
N PHE A 121 -6.58 -12.60 -2.91
CA PHE A 121 -6.08 -13.77 -2.20
C PHE A 121 -7.16 -14.82 -1.88
N ARG A 122 -8.38 -14.65 -2.42
CA ARG A 122 -9.54 -15.53 -2.18
C ARG A 122 -9.80 -15.76 -0.68
N ARG A 123 -9.78 -14.68 0.09
CA ARG A 123 -10.01 -14.69 1.55
C ARG A 123 -11.28 -13.92 1.92
N PRO A 124 -12.49 -14.40 1.57
CA PRO A 124 -13.73 -13.63 1.76
C PRO A 124 -14.01 -13.23 3.22
N LYS A 125 -13.45 -13.95 4.20
CA LYS A 125 -13.62 -13.72 5.64
C LYS A 125 -12.45 -12.96 6.30
N ALA A 126 -11.41 -12.57 5.56
CA ALA A 126 -10.29 -11.81 6.14
C ALA A 126 -10.79 -10.54 6.83
N ALA A 127 -10.21 -10.17 7.97
CA ALA A 127 -10.51 -8.95 8.70
C ALA A 127 -9.37 -7.92 8.52
N LYS A 128 -9.59 -6.66 8.91
CA LYS A 128 -8.50 -5.68 9.00
C LYS A 128 -7.53 -6.08 10.12
N GLY A 129 -6.26 -5.73 9.98
CA GLY A 129 -5.17 -6.07 10.90
C GLY A 129 -4.19 -7.10 10.31
N ARG A 130 -3.39 -7.71 11.19
CA ARG A 130 -2.45 -8.78 10.84
C ARG A 130 -3.21 -10.03 10.39
N GLN A 131 -2.78 -10.61 9.29
CA GLN A 131 -3.32 -11.87 8.80
C GLN A 131 -2.49 -13.04 9.36
N PRO A 132 -3.10 -14.21 9.57
CA PRO A 132 -2.38 -15.38 10.08
C PRO A 132 -1.45 -16.00 9.02
N GLU A 133 -1.74 -15.81 7.73
CA GLU A 133 -0.89 -16.29 6.65
C GLU A 133 0.22 -15.31 6.27
N LEU A 134 1.34 -15.89 5.84
CA LEU A 134 2.45 -15.16 5.23
C LEU A 134 2.32 -15.20 3.70
N ILE A 135 2.88 -14.20 3.03
CA ILE A 135 3.08 -14.21 1.57
C ILE A 135 4.58 -14.19 1.33
N ALA A 136 5.12 -15.22 0.70
CA ALA A 136 6.57 -15.34 0.43
C ALA A 136 7.46 -15.20 1.69
N GLY A 137 6.94 -15.58 2.86
CA GLY A 137 7.59 -15.41 4.17
C GLY A 137 7.39 -14.03 4.82
N ALA A 138 6.79 -13.07 4.12
CA ALA A 138 6.49 -11.74 4.65
C ALA A 138 5.19 -11.74 5.48
N GLU A 139 5.18 -10.97 6.57
CA GLU A 139 3.97 -10.70 7.34
C GLU A 139 2.95 -9.91 6.52
N VAL A 140 1.67 -10.25 6.67
CA VAL A 140 0.61 -9.61 5.91
C VAL A 140 -0.27 -8.77 6.82
N TRP A 141 -0.46 -7.51 6.44
CA TRP A 141 -1.35 -6.56 7.11
C TRP A 141 -2.37 -6.03 6.12
N VAL A 142 -3.63 -5.96 6.55
CA VAL A 142 -4.74 -5.44 5.74
C VAL A 142 -5.35 -4.27 6.46
N VAL A 143 -5.32 -3.09 5.84
CA VAL A 143 -5.81 -1.84 6.45
C VAL A 143 -6.99 -1.28 5.67
N GLY A 144 -7.60 -0.22 6.20
CA GLY A 144 -8.66 0.51 5.51
C GLY A 144 -8.17 1.09 4.18
N ASN A 145 -9.09 1.27 3.23
CA ASN A 145 -8.77 1.99 1.99
C ASN A 145 -8.69 3.50 2.30
N PRO A 146 -7.56 4.18 2.02
CA PRO A 146 -7.36 5.59 2.34
C PRO A 146 -8.06 6.57 1.39
N SER A 147 -8.70 6.08 0.33
CA SER A 147 -9.47 6.93 -0.60
C SER A 147 -10.51 7.77 0.15
N GLY A 148 -10.61 9.06 -0.23
CA GLY A 148 -11.60 9.98 0.34
C GLY A 148 -13.05 9.52 0.20
N LEU A 149 -13.33 8.65 -0.78
CA LEU A 149 -14.65 8.03 -1.00
C LEU A 149 -15.03 7.00 0.09
N ASN A 150 -14.07 6.52 0.85
CA ASN A 150 -14.33 5.63 1.98
C ASN A 150 -14.70 6.46 3.22
N ALA A 151 -15.98 6.52 3.54
CA ALA A 151 -16.49 7.31 4.67
C ALA A 151 -16.22 6.66 6.05
N HIS A 152 -15.87 5.38 6.09
CA HIS A 152 -15.64 4.65 7.34
C HIS A 152 -14.21 4.81 7.90
N GLU A 153 -13.31 5.45 7.14
CA GLU A 153 -11.91 5.64 7.53
C GLU A 153 -11.60 7.12 7.69
N THR A 154 -11.08 7.48 8.86
CA THR A 154 -10.49 8.80 9.13
C THR A 154 -8.98 8.72 9.02
N VAL A 155 -8.30 9.87 9.04
CA VAL A 155 -6.83 9.90 9.10
C VAL A 155 -6.35 9.13 10.34
N SER A 156 -7.00 9.34 11.49
CA SER A 156 -6.61 8.74 12.75
C SER A 156 -6.81 7.21 12.80
N THR A 157 -7.94 6.70 12.29
CA THR A 157 -8.17 5.24 12.25
C THR A 157 -7.18 4.53 11.33
N LEU A 158 -6.82 5.17 10.21
CA LEU A 158 -5.79 4.66 9.31
C LEU A 158 -4.42 4.73 9.97
N ALA A 159 -4.06 5.86 10.58
CA ALA A 159 -2.78 6.08 11.25
C ALA A 159 -2.51 5.03 12.34
N GLU A 160 -3.52 4.71 13.15
CA GLU A 160 -3.41 3.65 14.16
C GLU A 160 -3.08 2.30 13.52
N SER A 161 -3.81 1.92 12.46
CA SER A 161 -3.57 0.65 11.77
C SER A 161 -2.21 0.60 11.04
N TYR A 162 -1.76 1.73 10.49
CA TYR A 162 -0.48 1.84 9.80
C TYR A 162 0.66 1.70 10.80
N LYS A 163 0.55 2.36 11.95
CA LYS A 163 1.53 2.25 13.04
C LYS A 163 1.65 0.83 13.57
N GLN A 164 0.54 0.11 13.72
CA GLN A 164 0.55 -1.30 14.14
C GLN A 164 1.31 -2.17 13.12
N ALA A 165 0.98 -2.04 11.83
CA ALA A 165 1.65 -2.76 10.77
C ALA A 165 3.16 -2.45 10.73
N TRP A 166 3.52 -1.16 10.79
CA TRP A 166 4.90 -0.70 10.76
C TRP A 166 5.74 -1.22 11.92
N THR A 167 5.22 -1.15 13.14
CA THR A 167 5.96 -1.56 14.34
C THR A 167 6.25 -3.06 14.34
N SER A 168 5.33 -3.88 13.86
CA SER A 168 5.54 -5.33 13.75
C SER A 168 6.60 -5.74 12.73
N GLY A 169 6.83 -4.92 11.69
CA GLY A 169 7.76 -5.22 10.61
C GLY A 169 9.21 -4.82 10.91
N ARG A 170 9.49 -4.09 12.00
CA ARG A 170 10.85 -3.69 12.38
C ARG A 170 11.57 -4.85 13.08
N PRO A 171 12.88 -5.06 12.86
CA PRO A 171 13.65 -5.97 13.70
C PRO A 171 13.60 -5.51 15.15
N HIS A 172 13.49 -6.47 16.07
CA HIS A 172 13.86 -6.28 17.48
C HIS A 172 15.34 -5.96 17.62
#